data_AF-A0A7Y2ZX34-F1
#
_entry.id   AF-A0A7Y2ZX34-F1
#
_cell.length_a   1.000
_cell.length_b   1.000
_cell.length_c   1.000
_cell.angle_alpha   90.00
_cell.angle_beta   90.00
_cell.angle_gamma   90.00
#
_symmetry.space_group_name_H-M   'P 1'
#
loop_
_entity.id
_entity.type
_entity.pdbx_description
1 polymer ?
#
loop_
_entity_poly.entity_id
_entity_poly.type
_entity_poly.pdbx_seq_one_letter_code
_entity_poly.pdbx_strand_id
1 'polypeptide(L)'
;MKFIKSLLVVAFLMCVLLFPFKVFATNYQLTILHTNDHHGHFMKYNPYPVKDVGGLAAQSTLVNIVRAEVQKEGGFVMLLSGGDLNTGIPESDLLDAEPDIVAMNMIGYDAMVLGNHEFDNSPDVLIKQKKWAEFPFISANIFKKDTGEALVKPYVIKEYDGLKVAILGLTTEKTPILTLPANVKDLVFKNPIEIAKALVPSLKKEADLVIVLSHLGLYEGMDTKGDLALAKAVPEIDVIVG
;
A
#
# COMPACT_ATOMS: atom_id res chain seq x y z
N MET A 1 -40.44 42.11 36.62
CA MET A 1 -40.54 41.00 35.63
C MET A 1 -39.39 40.93 34.61
N LYS A 2 -38.80 42.03 34.11
CA LYS A 2 -37.67 41.97 33.17
C LYS A 2 -36.36 41.43 33.78
N PHE A 3 -36.04 41.78 35.03
CA PHE A 3 -34.83 41.31 35.72
C PHE A 3 -34.79 39.79 35.97
N ILE A 4 -35.92 39.18 36.29
CA ILE A 4 -36.02 37.73 36.56
C ILE A 4 -35.83 36.92 35.27
N LYS A 5 -36.31 37.44 34.12
CA LYS A 5 -36.10 36.82 32.80
C LYS A 5 -34.63 36.85 32.38
N SER A 6 -33.90 37.93 32.66
CA SER A 6 -32.45 38.01 32.36
C SER A 6 -31.62 37.07 33.23
N LEU A 7 -31.96 36.88 34.51
CA LEU A 7 -31.24 35.96 35.39
C LEU A 7 -31.40 34.49 34.97
N LEU A 8 -32.60 34.11 34.53
CA LEU A 8 -32.90 32.76 34.02
C LEU A 8 -32.18 32.44 32.71
N VAL A 9 -32.03 33.42 31.80
CA VAL A 9 -31.29 33.24 30.54
C VAL A 9 -29.79 33.09 30.79
N VAL A 10 -29.22 33.86 31.72
CA VAL A 10 -27.79 33.73 32.09
C VAL A 10 -27.51 32.40 32.79
N ALA A 11 -28.39 31.95 33.69
CA ALA A 11 -28.24 30.64 34.34
C ALA A 11 -28.36 29.46 33.36
N PHE A 12 -29.25 29.57 32.35
CA PHE A 12 -29.39 28.55 31.31
C PHE A 12 -28.16 28.49 30.38
N LEU A 13 -27.58 29.64 29.99
CA LEU A 13 -26.34 29.70 29.21
C LEU A 13 -25.12 29.18 30.00
N MET A 14 -25.08 29.40 31.32
CA MET A 14 -24.02 28.86 32.19
C MET A 14 -24.11 27.35 32.37
N CYS A 15 -25.31 26.76 32.40
CA CYS A 15 -25.51 25.31 32.45
C CYS A 15 -25.10 24.60 31.16
N VAL A 16 -25.22 25.23 29.99
CA VAL A 16 -24.76 24.64 28.71
C VAL A 16 -23.23 24.62 28.62
N LEU A 17 -22.54 25.57 29.25
CA LEU A 17 -21.07 25.64 29.29
C LEU A 17 -20.42 24.70 30.33
N LEU A 18 -21.21 24.08 31.19
CA LEU A 18 -20.73 23.18 32.26
C LEU A 18 -20.91 21.69 31.94
N PHE A 19 -21.37 21.33 30.74
CA PHE A 19 -21.29 19.93 30.31
C PHE A 19 -19.83 19.62 29.94
N PRO A 20 -19.12 18.78 30.71
CA PRO A 20 -17.82 18.31 30.28
C PRO A 20 -18.02 17.56 28.96
N PHE A 21 -17.52 18.14 27.86
CA PHE A 21 -17.30 17.39 26.63
C PHE A 21 -16.35 16.24 26.99
N LYS A 22 -16.90 15.04 27.16
CA LYS A 22 -16.09 13.84 27.13
C LYS A 22 -15.56 13.72 25.71
N VAL A 23 -14.34 14.19 25.50
CA VAL A 23 -13.56 13.82 24.32
C VAL A 23 -13.32 12.32 24.46
N PHE A 24 -14.12 11.52 23.79
CA PHE A 24 -13.84 10.11 23.65
C PHE A 24 -12.65 9.99 22.70
N ALA A 25 -11.49 9.65 23.25
CA ALA A 25 -10.38 9.17 22.43
C ALA A 25 -10.80 7.82 21.85
N THR A 26 -11.05 7.78 20.54
CA THR A 26 -11.31 6.53 19.83
C THR A 26 -9.94 5.91 19.56
N ASN A 27 -9.65 4.78 20.20
CA ASN A 27 -8.44 4.03 19.91
C ASN A 27 -8.69 3.18 18.67
N TYR A 28 -7.86 3.36 17.63
CA TYR A 28 -7.89 2.53 16.44
C TYR A 28 -6.83 1.44 16.52
N GLN A 29 -7.20 0.22 16.17
CA GLN A 29 -6.27 -0.89 15.95
C GLN A 29 -6.32 -1.24 14.46
N LEU A 30 -5.26 -0.91 13.75
CA LEU A 30 -5.07 -1.29 12.35
C LEU A 30 -3.92 -2.28 12.25
N THR A 31 -4.21 -3.50 11.81
CA THR A 31 -3.21 -4.52 11.50
C THR A 31 -2.88 -4.45 10.01
N ILE A 32 -1.61 -4.16 9.70
CA ILE A 32 -1.10 -4.18 8.33
C ILE A 32 -0.44 -5.54 8.12
N LEU A 33 -1.09 -6.38 7.32
CA LEU A 33 -0.48 -7.58 6.76
C LEU A 33 0.20 -7.19 5.45
N HIS A 34 1.36 -7.78 5.18
CA HIS A 34 2.04 -7.55 3.91
C HIS A 34 2.78 -8.79 3.44
N THR A 35 2.99 -8.84 2.12
CA THR A 35 3.89 -9.75 1.41
C THR A 35 4.63 -8.94 0.34
N ASN A 36 5.69 -9.47 -0.22
CA ASN A 36 6.44 -8.88 -1.33
C ASN A 36 7.14 -10.02 -2.09
N ASP A 37 7.62 -9.73 -3.31
CA ASP A 37 8.45 -10.64 -4.10
C ASP A 37 7.83 -12.04 -4.25
N HIS A 38 6.55 -12.07 -4.63
CA HIS A 38 5.79 -13.30 -4.77
C HIS A 38 6.32 -14.18 -5.92
N HIS A 39 6.76 -13.58 -7.02
CA HIS A 39 7.44 -14.26 -8.13
C HIS A 39 6.76 -15.56 -8.60
N GLY A 40 5.44 -15.51 -8.79
CA GLY A 40 4.67 -16.63 -9.32
C GLY A 40 4.43 -17.82 -8.38
N HIS A 41 4.76 -17.72 -7.08
CA HIS A 41 4.63 -18.82 -6.12
C HIS A 41 3.18 -19.07 -5.62
N PHE A 42 2.19 -19.13 -6.52
CA PHE A 42 0.80 -19.37 -6.12
C PHE A 42 0.59 -20.76 -5.47
N MET A 43 1.45 -21.73 -5.78
CA MET A 43 1.48 -23.07 -5.19
C MET A 43 2.58 -23.22 -4.13
N LYS A 44 2.47 -24.25 -3.30
CA LYS A 44 3.54 -24.61 -2.35
C LYS A 44 4.83 -24.94 -3.09
N TYR A 45 5.95 -24.57 -2.51
CA TYR A 45 7.27 -24.80 -3.07
C TYR A 45 8.27 -25.32 -2.03
N ASN A 46 9.45 -25.72 -2.49
CA ASN A 46 10.47 -26.41 -1.69
C ASN A 46 11.83 -25.69 -1.79
N PRO A 47 12.01 -24.53 -1.12
CA PRO A 47 13.29 -23.85 -1.10
C PRO A 47 14.25 -24.64 -0.22
N TYR A 48 15.34 -25.14 -0.79
CA TYR A 48 16.31 -25.93 -0.03
C TYR A 48 16.85 -25.13 1.18
N PRO A 49 16.89 -25.70 2.40
CA PRO A 49 16.57 -27.10 2.77
C PRO A 49 15.12 -27.34 3.24
N VAL A 50 14.25 -26.33 3.18
CA VAL A 50 12.87 -26.36 3.65
C VAL A 50 11.92 -26.96 2.59
N LYS A 51 10.87 -27.64 3.04
CA LYS A 51 9.84 -28.21 2.18
C LYS A 51 8.45 -27.70 2.55
N ASP A 52 7.54 -27.78 1.57
CA ASP A 52 6.11 -27.49 1.72
C ASP A 52 5.80 -26.09 2.28
N VAL A 53 6.53 -25.07 1.82
CA VAL A 53 6.33 -23.69 2.25
C VAL A 53 5.46 -22.90 1.28
N GLY A 54 4.87 -21.82 1.78
CA GLY A 54 4.15 -20.84 0.97
C GLY A 54 2.88 -21.38 0.31
N GLY A 55 2.58 -20.83 -0.86
CA GLY A 55 1.35 -21.07 -1.60
C GLY A 55 0.17 -20.25 -1.07
N LEU A 56 -0.58 -19.67 -2.00
CA LEU A 56 -1.64 -18.70 -1.70
C LEU A 56 -2.83 -19.34 -0.94
N ALA A 57 -3.03 -20.66 -1.06
CA ALA A 57 -4.05 -21.37 -0.27
C ALA A 57 -3.73 -21.38 1.24
N ALA A 58 -2.47 -21.65 1.60
CA ALA A 58 -2.04 -21.63 3.00
C ALA A 58 -2.05 -20.19 3.55
N GLN A 59 -1.57 -19.24 2.74
CA GLN A 59 -1.63 -17.82 3.07
C GLN A 59 -3.07 -17.34 3.29
N SER A 60 -4.02 -17.70 2.43
CA SER A 60 -5.44 -17.36 2.58
C SER A 60 -5.98 -17.80 3.94
N THR A 61 -5.62 -19.02 4.37
CA THR A 61 -6.02 -19.53 5.70
C THR A 61 -5.48 -18.65 6.81
N LEU A 62 -4.18 -18.31 6.78
CA LEU A 62 -3.55 -17.47 7.79
C LEU A 62 -4.13 -16.06 7.83
N VAL A 63 -4.30 -15.42 6.67
CA VAL A 63 -4.91 -14.08 6.55
C VAL A 63 -6.32 -14.07 7.14
N ASN A 64 -7.12 -15.11 6.86
CA ASN A 64 -8.48 -15.21 7.38
C ASN A 64 -8.52 -15.45 8.90
N ILE A 65 -7.57 -16.19 9.46
CA ILE A 65 -7.42 -16.33 10.92
C ILE A 65 -7.13 -14.98 11.54
N VAL A 66 -6.12 -14.25 11.04
CA VAL A 66 -5.75 -12.94 11.58
C VAL A 66 -6.90 -11.94 11.47
N ARG A 67 -7.61 -11.90 10.33
CA ARG A 67 -8.81 -11.06 10.17
C ARG A 67 -9.88 -11.37 11.21
N ALA A 68 -10.16 -12.65 11.43
CA ALA A 68 -11.16 -13.06 12.41
C ALA A 68 -10.75 -12.71 13.85
N GLU A 69 -9.45 -12.78 14.17
CA GLU A 69 -8.92 -12.40 15.48
C GLU A 69 -8.99 -10.89 15.70
N VAL A 70 -8.47 -10.09 14.76
CA VAL A 70 -8.47 -8.63 14.83
C VAL A 70 -9.90 -8.08 14.85
N GLN A 71 -10.81 -8.64 14.05
CA GLN A 71 -12.20 -8.20 14.03
C GLN A 71 -12.95 -8.49 15.35
N LYS A 72 -12.62 -9.57 16.06
CA LYS A 72 -13.20 -9.86 17.40
C LYS A 72 -12.83 -8.80 18.43
N GLU A 73 -11.67 -8.17 18.27
CA GLU A 73 -11.19 -7.07 19.13
C GLU A 73 -11.69 -5.70 18.66
N GLY A 74 -12.45 -5.64 17.57
CA GLY A 74 -12.94 -4.38 16.97
C GLY A 74 -11.89 -3.65 16.14
N GLY A 75 -10.80 -4.31 15.77
CA GLY A 75 -9.77 -3.75 14.89
C GLY A 75 -10.06 -3.95 13.40
N PHE A 76 -9.19 -3.37 12.57
CA PHE A 76 -9.22 -3.46 11.12
C PHE A 76 -7.98 -4.15 10.58
N VAL A 77 -8.12 -4.81 9.43
CA VAL A 77 -6.99 -5.40 8.71
C VAL A 77 -6.87 -4.78 7.34
N MET A 78 -5.64 -4.47 6.96
CA MET A 78 -5.24 -4.13 5.61
C MET A 78 -4.23 -5.16 5.11
N LEU A 79 -4.31 -5.58 3.85
CA LEU A 79 -3.35 -6.49 3.23
C LEU A 79 -2.69 -5.83 2.01
N LEU A 80 -1.37 -5.67 2.05
CA LEU A 80 -0.59 -4.99 1.01
C LEU A 80 0.41 -5.92 0.33
N SER A 81 0.73 -5.65 -0.93
CA SER A 81 1.81 -6.32 -1.66
C SER A 81 2.90 -5.33 -2.06
N GLY A 82 4.15 -5.61 -1.67
CA GLY A 82 5.37 -4.89 -2.04
C GLY A 82 5.77 -5.04 -3.51
N GLY A 83 4.98 -5.72 -4.33
CA GLY A 83 5.23 -5.85 -5.77
C GLY A 83 5.96 -7.13 -6.14
N ASP A 84 6.42 -7.20 -7.38
CA ASP A 84 7.12 -8.36 -7.97
C ASP A 84 6.28 -9.65 -7.85
N LEU A 85 5.09 -9.58 -8.43
CA LEU A 85 4.22 -10.73 -8.62
C LEU A 85 4.79 -11.66 -9.70
N ASN A 86 5.35 -11.05 -10.74
CA ASN A 86 5.76 -11.71 -11.97
C ASN A 86 7.13 -12.40 -11.84
N THR A 87 7.36 -13.35 -12.75
CA THR A 87 8.65 -13.97 -13.07
C THR A 87 9.25 -14.78 -11.92
N GLY A 88 9.17 -16.11 -12.01
CA GLY A 88 9.92 -16.98 -11.10
C GLY A 88 9.55 -18.46 -11.17
N ILE A 89 8.29 -18.78 -11.47
CA ILE A 89 7.78 -20.15 -11.53
C ILE A 89 7.13 -20.39 -12.90
N PRO A 90 7.55 -21.44 -13.66
CA PRO A 90 7.08 -21.67 -15.02
C PRO A 90 5.56 -21.71 -15.18
N GLU A 91 4.83 -22.30 -14.23
CA GLU A 91 3.37 -22.39 -14.27
C GLU A 91 2.69 -21.02 -14.18
N SER A 92 3.28 -20.06 -13.47
CA SER A 92 2.81 -18.67 -13.39
C SER A 92 3.24 -17.88 -14.62
N ASP A 93 4.52 -18.01 -15.00
CA ASP A 93 5.12 -17.26 -16.12
C ASP A 93 4.42 -17.57 -17.45
N LEU A 94 4.06 -18.84 -17.69
CA LEU A 94 3.31 -19.27 -18.88
C LEU A 94 1.88 -18.72 -18.94
N LEU A 95 1.37 -18.24 -17.81
CA LEU A 95 0.00 -17.75 -17.65
C LEU A 95 -0.05 -16.25 -17.33
N ASP A 96 1.02 -15.50 -17.61
CA ASP A 96 1.09 -14.05 -17.36
C ASP A 96 0.73 -13.69 -15.89
N ALA A 97 1.04 -14.56 -14.92
CA ALA A 97 0.64 -14.47 -13.51
C ALA A 97 -0.88 -14.38 -13.23
N GLU A 98 -1.73 -14.79 -14.18
CA GLU A 98 -3.18 -14.87 -13.99
C GLU A 98 -3.60 -15.67 -12.73
N PRO A 99 -3.10 -16.90 -12.46
CA PRO A 99 -3.52 -17.65 -11.27
C PRO A 99 -3.15 -16.93 -9.97
N ASP A 100 -2.02 -16.22 -9.96
CA ASP A 100 -1.54 -15.45 -8.81
C ASP A 100 -2.49 -14.29 -8.50
N ILE A 101 -2.88 -13.50 -9.51
CA ILE A 101 -3.82 -12.38 -9.34
C ILE A 101 -5.19 -12.87 -8.90
N VAL A 102 -5.71 -13.94 -9.51
CA VAL A 102 -7.01 -14.51 -9.13
C VAL A 102 -7.00 -14.94 -7.67
N ALA A 103 -5.94 -15.60 -7.21
CA ALA A 103 -5.81 -15.99 -5.82
C ALA A 103 -5.62 -14.78 -4.88
N MET A 104 -4.87 -13.75 -5.28
CA MET A 104 -4.76 -12.50 -4.51
C MET A 104 -6.10 -11.77 -4.39
N ASN A 105 -6.94 -11.77 -5.44
CA ASN A 105 -8.31 -11.26 -5.35
C ASN A 105 -9.13 -12.03 -4.30
N MET A 106 -9.07 -13.36 -4.34
CA MET A 106 -9.77 -14.23 -3.37
C MET A 106 -9.28 -14.03 -1.94
N ILE A 107 -8.00 -13.73 -1.75
CA ILE A 107 -7.43 -13.38 -0.44
C ILE A 107 -7.85 -11.96 -0.03
N GLY A 108 -8.13 -11.06 -0.97
CA GLY A 108 -8.57 -9.70 -0.70
C GLY A 108 -7.42 -8.77 -0.33
N TYR A 109 -6.43 -8.65 -1.23
CA TYR A 109 -5.43 -7.58 -1.15
C TYR A 109 -6.07 -6.20 -1.32
N ASP A 110 -5.56 -5.19 -0.60
CA ASP A 110 -6.06 -3.81 -0.66
C ASP A 110 -5.32 -2.95 -1.68
N ALA A 111 -4.03 -3.22 -1.92
CA ALA A 111 -3.21 -2.58 -2.94
C ALA A 111 -1.92 -3.37 -3.20
N MET A 112 -1.33 -3.17 -4.37
CA MET A 112 0.00 -3.66 -4.72
C MET A 112 0.80 -2.54 -5.38
N VAL A 113 2.06 -2.34 -4.96
CA VAL A 113 2.97 -1.46 -5.70
C VAL A 113 3.52 -2.20 -6.92
N LEU A 114 3.73 -1.49 -8.03
CA LEU A 114 4.46 -2.07 -9.16
C LEU A 114 5.92 -2.29 -8.76
N GLY A 115 6.41 -3.51 -8.85
CA GLY A 115 7.82 -3.85 -8.80
C GLY A 115 8.48 -3.77 -10.17
N ASN A 116 9.76 -4.14 -10.26
CA ASN A 116 10.45 -4.13 -11.55
C ASN A 116 10.06 -5.31 -12.45
N HIS A 117 9.71 -6.46 -11.87
CA HIS A 117 9.34 -7.65 -12.63
C HIS A 117 7.95 -7.56 -13.27
N GLU A 118 7.10 -6.60 -12.85
CA GLU A 118 5.89 -6.23 -13.60
C GLU A 118 6.18 -5.69 -15.03
N PHE A 119 7.45 -5.40 -15.35
CA PHE A 119 7.90 -4.91 -16.65
C PHE A 119 8.71 -5.92 -17.47
N ASP A 120 8.86 -7.17 -17.00
CA ASP A 120 9.57 -8.23 -17.74
C ASP A 120 8.82 -8.68 -18.99
N ASN A 121 7.50 -8.60 -18.92
CA ASN A 121 6.62 -8.91 -20.01
C ASN A 121 6.32 -7.67 -20.86
N SER A 122 5.80 -7.88 -22.06
CA SER A 122 5.33 -6.78 -22.90
C SER A 122 4.29 -5.92 -22.14
N PRO A 123 4.18 -4.61 -22.42
CA PRO A 123 3.22 -3.73 -21.75
C PRO A 123 1.76 -4.21 -21.75
N ASP A 124 1.38 -5.01 -22.75
CA ASP A 124 0.05 -5.61 -22.85
C ASP A 124 -0.27 -6.56 -21.69
N VAL A 125 0.74 -7.23 -21.12
CA VAL A 125 0.56 -8.13 -19.97
C VAL A 125 0.15 -7.35 -18.74
N LEU A 126 0.84 -6.25 -18.41
CA LEU A 126 0.44 -5.38 -17.31
C LEU A 126 -0.99 -4.82 -17.51
N ILE A 127 -1.38 -4.53 -18.76
CA ILE A 127 -2.76 -4.11 -19.08
C ILE A 127 -3.77 -5.23 -18.77
N LYS A 128 -3.46 -6.50 -19.07
CA LYS A 128 -4.32 -7.64 -18.70
C LYS A 128 -4.38 -7.82 -17.19
N GLN A 129 -3.24 -7.80 -16.51
CA GLN A 129 -3.13 -7.97 -15.07
C GLN A 129 -3.96 -6.93 -14.30
N LYS A 130 -3.92 -5.66 -14.74
CA LYS A 130 -4.77 -4.58 -14.20
C LYS A 130 -6.27 -4.80 -14.41
N LYS A 131 -6.68 -5.61 -15.41
CA LYS A 131 -8.09 -5.97 -15.63
C LYS A 131 -8.51 -7.15 -14.77
N TRP A 132 -7.58 -8.06 -14.47
CA TRP A 132 -7.84 -9.21 -13.59
C TRP A 132 -7.85 -8.81 -12.12
N ALA A 133 -6.98 -7.88 -11.70
CA ALA A 133 -6.87 -7.47 -10.31
C ALA A 133 -8.10 -6.67 -9.85
N GLU A 134 -8.68 -7.10 -8.72
CA GLU A 134 -9.74 -6.37 -8.01
C GLU A 134 -9.19 -5.32 -7.03
N PHE A 135 -7.86 -5.25 -6.94
CA PHE A 135 -7.11 -4.28 -6.16
C PHE A 135 -6.29 -3.36 -7.08
N PRO A 136 -6.01 -2.12 -6.66
CA PRO A 136 -5.23 -1.19 -7.45
C PRO A 136 -3.74 -1.55 -7.43
N PHE A 137 -3.14 -1.62 -8.62
CA PHE A 137 -1.71 -1.38 -8.79
C PHE A 137 -1.43 0.12 -8.61
N ILE A 138 -0.44 0.45 -7.78
CA ILE A 138 -0.05 1.83 -7.48
C ILE A 138 1.45 2.06 -7.72
N SER A 139 1.81 3.28 -8.14
CA SER A 139 3.19 3.77 -8.23
C SER A 139 3.17 5.25 -8.61
N ALA A 140 3.84 6.08 -7.80
CA ALA A 140 3.82 7.53 -7.95
C ALA A 140 4.95 8.07 -8.82
N ASN A 141 5.95 7.26 -9.13
CA ASN A 141 7.17 7.71 -9.80
C ASN A 141 7.36 7.15 -11.22
N ILE A 142 6.33 6.55 -11.81
CA ILE A 142 6.34 6.03 -13.19
C ILE A 142 5.40 6.84 -14.07
N PHE A 143 5.95 7.41 -15.16
CA PHE A 143 5.23 8.28 -16.07
C PHE A 143 5.37 7.81 -17.52
N LYS A 144 4.33 8.03 -18.33
CA LYS A 144 4.41 7.83 -19.78
C LYS A 144 5.20 8.96 -20.42
N LYS A 145 6.13 8.66 -21.34
CA LYS A 145 7.01 9.64 -21.98
C LYS A 145 6.27 10.64 -22.85
N ASP A 146 5.24 10.19 -23.54
CA ASP A 146 4.47 10.96 -24.52
C ASP A 146 3.52 11.97 -23.87
N THR A 147 2.81 11.56 -22.81
CA THR A 147 1.82 12.41 -22.15
C THR A 147 2.35 13.07 -20.86
N GLY A 148 3.37 12.50 -20.24
CA GLY A 148 3.83 12.90 -18.91
C GLY A 148 2.87 12.48 -17.78
N GLU A 149 1.80 11.73 -18.10
CA GLU A 149 0.83 11.23 -17.12
C GLU A 149 1.42 10.08 -16.31
N ALA A 150 0.94 9.91 -15.08
CA ALA A 150 1.25 8.74 -14.27
C ALA A 150 0.74 7.45 -14.95
N LEU A 151 1.53 6.37 -14.90
CA LEU A 151 1.18 5.09 -15.51
C LEU A 151 0.00 4.40 -14.80
N VAL A 152 -0.02 4.52 -13.48
CA VAL A 152 -1.05 4.03 -12.55
C VAL A 152 -1.34 5.11 -11.51
N LYS A 153 -2.30 4.85 -10.62
CA LYS A 153 -2.58 5.79 -9.52
C LYS A 153 -1.33 5.92 -8.63
N PRO A 154 -0.95 7.13 -8.20
CA PRO A 154 0.22 7.32 -7.35
C PRO A 154 0.00 6.76 -5.94
N TYR A 155 -1.22 6.90 -5.42
CA TYR A 155 -1.62 6.46 -4.09
C TYR A 155 -3.12 6.13 -4.07
N VAL A 156 -3.55 5.51 -2.98
CA VAL A 156 -4.97 5.38 -2.61
C VAL A 156 -5.17 5.80 -1.16
N ILE A 157 -6.37 6.25 -0.81
CA ILE A 157 -6.76 6.51 0.59
C ILE A 157 -7.86 5.51 0.95
N LYS A 158 -7.67 4.78 2.05
CA LYS A 158 -8.63 3.84 2.63
C LYS A 158 -9.15 4.42 3.94
N GLU A 159 -10.43 4.22 4.21
CA GLU A 159 -11.08 4.72 5.42
C GLU A 159 -11.58 3.55 6.27
N TYR A 160 -11.30 3.58 7.57
CA TYR A 160 -11.68 2.58 8.56
C TYR A 160 -12.37 3.27 9.75
N ASP A 161 -13.69 3.33 9.73
CA ASP A 161 -14.52 4.04 10.73
C ASP A 161 -14.03 5.46 11.04
N GLY A 162 -13.67 6.21 9.99
CA GLY A 162 -13.18 7.59 10.09
C GLY A 162 -11.66 7.72 10.16
N LEU A 163 -10.90 6.65 10.43
CA LEU A 163 -9.44 6.64 10.27
C LEU A 163 -9.07 6.59 8.78
N LYS A 164 -8.40 7.63 8.28
CA LYS A 164 -7.94 7.69 6.89
C LYS A 164 -6.48 7.28 6.79
N VAL A 165 -6.20 6.33 5.90
CA VAL A 165 -4.87 5.78 5.65
C VAL A 165 -4.52 6.01 4.19
N ALA A 166 -3.53 6.86 3.93
CA ALA A 166 -2.95 7.04 2.60
C ALA A 166 -1.88 5.97 2.35
N ILE A 167 -1.90 5.37 1.16
CA ILE A 167 -0.98 4.32 0.73
C ILE A 167 -0.31 4.80 -0.55
N LEU A 168 0.92 5.28 -0.45
CA LEU A 168 1.73 5.81 -1.55
C LEU A 168 2.59 4.71 -2.17
N GLY A 169 2.50 4.48 -3.47
CA GLY A 169 3.33 3.49 -4.18
C GLY A 169 4.65 4.07 -4.67
N LEU A 170 5.78 3.38 -4.50
CA LEU A 170 7.07 3.78 -5.07
C LEU A 170 7.82 2.58 -5.67
N THR A 171 8.24 2.71 -6.92
CA THR A 171 8.97 1.67 -7.66
C THR A 171 10.44 2.06 -7.85
N THR A 172 11.37 1.12 -7.84
CA THR A 172 12.79 1.43 -8.05
C THR A 172 13.05 2.15 -9.38
N GLU A 173 13.78 3.27 -9.34
CA GLU A 173 14.22 3.98 -10.55
C GLU A 173 15.25 3.19 -11.37
N LYS A 174 15.77 2.08 -10.81
CA LYS A 174 16.68 1.15 -11.49
C LYS A 174 15.94 0.22 -12.47
N THR A 175 14.60 0.18 -12.47
CA THR A 175 13.81 -0.71 -13.34
C THR A 175 14.29 -0.76 -14.79
N PRO A 176 14.63 0.36 -15.48
CA PRO A 176 15.07 0.32 -16.87
C PRO A 176 16.39 -0.42 -17.15
N ILE A 177 17.20 -0.68 -16.13
CA ILE A 177 18.43 -1.48 -16.24
C ILE A 177 18.28 -2.89 -15.66
N LEU A 178 17.15 -3.18 -15.00
CA LEU A 178 16.85 -4.48 -14.39
C LEU A 178 15.94 -5.35 -15.27
N THR A 179 15.16 -4.73 -16.17
CA THR A 179 14.27 -5.43 -17.09
C THR A 179 14.68 -5.21 -18.56
N LEU A 180 13.90 -5.76 -19.49
CA LEU A 180 14.11 -5.56 -20.92
C LEU A 180 13.85 -4.09 -21.31
N PRO A 181 14.85 -3.35 -21.84
CA PRO A 181 14.68 -1.93 -22.17
C PRO A 181 13.54 -1.65 -23.15
N ALA A 182 13.21 -2.62 -24.00
CA ALA A 182 12.11 -2.52 -24.96
C ALA A 182 10.72 -2.38 -24.29
N ASN A 183 10.52 -3.00 -23.12
CA ASN A 183 9.23 -2.99 -22.42
C ASN A 183 8.97 -1.66 -21.69
N VAL A 184 10.04 -0.94 -21.37
CA VAL A 184 9.99 0.33 -20.61
C VAL A 184 10.44 1.53 -21.45
N LYS A 185 10.66 1.35 -22.75
CA LYS A 185 11.19 2.40 -23.64
C LYS A 185 10.31 3.66 -23.68
N ASP A 186 9.02 3.52 -23.39
CA ASP A 186 8.03 4.61 -23.42
C ASP A 186 7.71 5.14 -22.01
N LEU A 187 8.47 4.73 -20.99
CA LEU A 187 8.27 5.09 -19.58
C LEU A 187 9.44 5.88 -19.01
N VAL A 188 9.14 6.75 -18.05
CA VAL A 188 10.11 7.50 -17.24
C VAL A 188 9.93 7.09 -15.78
N PHE A 189 11.00 6.59 -15.18
CA PHE A 189 11.08 6.30 -13.76
C PHE A 189 11.80 7.46 -13.08
N LYS A 190 11.06 8.24 -12.29
CA LYS A 190 11.62 9.38 -11.53
C LYS A 190 12.14 8.93 -10.18
N ASN A 191 12.94 9.79 -9.54
CA ASN A 191 13.49 9.50 -8.24
C ASN A 191 12.39 9.31 -7.18
N PRO A 192 12.31 8.13 -6.54
CA PRO A 192 11.23 7.82 -5.62
C PRO A 192 11.27 8.66 -4.34
N ILE A 193 12.47 9.02 -3.85
CA ILE A 193 12.64 9.84 -2.64
C ILE A 193 12.17 11.27 -2.90
N GLU A 194 12.52 11.87 -4.03
CA GLU A 194 12.06 13.21 -4.38
C GLU A 194 10.54 13.25 -4.63
N ILE A 195 9.96 12.20 -5.21
CA ILE A 195 8.51 12.04 -5.34
C ILE A 195 7.84 11.95 -3.96
N ALA A 196 8.40 11.17 -3.03
CA ALA A 196 7.89 11.04 -1.67
C ALA A 196 7.95 12.38 -0.91
N LYS A 197 9.07 13.10 -0.96
CA LYS A 197 9.21 14.45 -0.36
C LYS A 197 8.13 15.42 -0.84
N ALA A 198 7.75 15.32 -2.11
CA ALA A 198 6.73 16.18 -2.69
C ALA A 198 5.30 15.79 -2.26
N LEU A 199 4.99 14.49 -2.19
CA LEU A 199 3.63 13.99 -1.97
C LEU A 199 3.27 13.78 -0.50
N VAL A 200 4.16 13.24 0.32
CA VAL A 200 3.88 12.88 1.72
C VAL A 200 3.34 14.06 2.55
N PRO A 201 3.87 15.30 2.44
CA PRO A 201 3.33 16.44 3.19
C PRO A 201 1.88 16.81 2.83
N SER A 202 1.45 16.53 1.59
CA SER A 202 0.04 16.70 1.19
C SER A 202 -0.83 15.57 1.73
N LEU A 203 -0.35 14.32 1.67
CA LEU A 203 -1.07 13.16 2.17
C LEU A 203 -1.30 13.23 3.69
N LYS A 204 -0.34 13.74 4.48
CA LYS A 204 -0.52 13.95 5.93
C LYS A 204 -1.58 15.00 6.28
N LYS A 205 -2.02 15.83 5.32
CA LYS A 205 -3.15 16.76 5.52
C LYS A 205 -4.49 16.12 5.20
N GLU A 206 -4.50 15.05 4.41
CA GLU A 206 -5.70 14.37 3.93
C GLU A 206 -5.98 13.06 4.68
N ALA A 207 -4.95 12.45 5.27
CA ALA A 207 -4.98 11.18 5.98
C ALA A 207 -4.27 11.27 7.33
N ASP A 208 -4.72 10.43 8.27
CA ASP A 208 -4.15 10.32 9.60
C ASP A 208 -2.81 9.56 9.58
N LEU A 209 -2.75 8.51 8.75
CA LEU A 209 -1.55 7.69 8.50
C LEU A 209 -1.12 7.74 7.04
N VAL A 210 0.18 7.79 6.81
CA VAL A 210 0.81 7.64 5.49
C VAL A 210 1.72 6.42 5.51
N ILE A 211 1.27 5.39 4.81
CA ILE A 211 2.04 4.19 4.49
C ILE A 211 2.68 4.41 3.12
N VAL A 212 3.98 4.14 3.01
CA VAL A 212 4.61 3.96 1.70
C VAL A 212 4.70 2.46 1.41
N LEU A 213 4.09 2.05 0.31
CA LEU A 213 4.25 0.72 -0.27
C LEU A 213 5.37 0.82 -1.32
N SER A 214 6.55 0.35 -0.98
CA SER A 214 7.77 0.51 -1.76
C SER A 214 8.20 -0.80 -2.41
N HIS A 215 8.84 -0.68 -3.56
CA HIS A 215 9.62 -1.73 -4.19
C HIS A 215 11.02 -1.16 -4.49
N LEU A 216 11.70 -0.72 -3.42
CA LEU A 216 12.98 -0.01 -3.49
C LEU A 216 14.14 -0.84 -2.93
N GLY A 217 13.84 -1.83 -2.10
CA GLY A 217 14.81 -2.67 -1.40
C GLY A 217 15.33 -2.04 -0.11
N LEU A 218 15.58 -2.91 0.87
CA LEU A 218 16.17 -2.54 2.15
C LEU A 218 17.70 -2.70 2.10
N TYR A 219 18.41 -1.60 1.88
CA TYR A 219 19.87 -1.61 1.78
C TYR A 219 20.52 -0.87 2.95
N GLU A 220 21.50 -1.51 3.59
CA GLU A 220 22.39 -0.87 4.56
C GLU A 220 23.62 -0.25 3.88
N GLY A 221 24.24 0.76 4.51
CA GLY A 221 25.50 1.33 4.07
C GLY A 221 25.37 2.45 3.02
N MET A 222 26.10 2.33 1.91
CA MET A 222 26.27 3.41 0.92
C MET A 222 25.15 3.54 -0.11
N ASP A 223 24.19 2.60 -0.17
CA ASP A 223 23.04 2.76 -1.07
C ASP A 223 22.10 3.84 -0.49
N THR A 224 21.91 4.89 -1.27
CA THR A 224 21.18 6.10 -0.90
C THR A 224 19.77 6.14 -1.49
N LYS A 225 19.29 5.02 -2.06
CA LYS A 225 18.05 4.98 -2.84
C LYS A 225 17.04 3.92 -2.43
N GLY A 226 17.34 3.12 -1.40
CA GLY A 226 16.42 2.14 -0.80
C GLY A 226 15.58 2.70 0.34
N ASP A 227 14.84 1.82 1.01
CA ASP A 227 13.86 2.20 2.05
C ASP A 227 14.48 2.92 3.25
N LEU A 228 15.70 2.54 3.66
CA LEU A 228 16.41 3.26 4.75
C LEU A 228 16.75 4.69 4.39
N ALA A 229 17.06 4.98 3.12
CA ALA A 229 17.34 6.34 2.67
C ALA A 229 16.05 7.16 2.56
N LEU A 230 14.97 6.53 2.09
CA LEU A 230 13.63 7.12 2.06
C LEU A 230 13.17 7.53 3.47
N ALA A 231 13.24 6.61 4.45
CA ALA A 231 12.85 6.88 5.82
C ALA A 231 13.62 8.05 6.46
N LYS A 232 14.93 8.16 6.17
CA LYS A 232 15.76 9.28 6.63
C LYS A 232 15.40 10.60 5.96
N ALA A 233 15.00 10.55 4.70
CA ALA A 233 14.73 11.74 3.88
C ALA A 233 13.32 12.30 4.05
N VAL A 234 12.37 11.47 4.50
CA VAL A 234 10.95 11.84 4.67
C VAL A 234 10.45 11.29 6.02
N PRO A 235 10.81 11.93 7.14
CA PRO A 235 10.47 11.46 8.49
C PRO A 235 8.97 11.49 8.81
N GLU A 236 8.14 12.11 7.96
CA GLU A 236 6.68 12.16 8.10
C GLU A 236 5.97 10.87 7.65
N ILE A 237 6.68 9.92 7.05
CA ILE A 237 6.14 8.59 6.74
C ILE A 237 5.96 7.80 8.03
N ASP A 238 4.78 7.22 8.23
CA ASP A 238 4.47 6.46 9.44
C ASP A 238 4.96 4.99 9.33
N VAL A 239 4.83 4.38 8.15
CA VAL A 239 5.25 3.00 7.86
C VAL A 239 5.77 2.89 6.42
N ILE A 240 6.84 2.12 6.22
CA ILE A 240 7.27 1.65 4.90
C ILE A 240 7.05 0.14 4.86
N VAL A 241 6.31 -0.32 3.85
CA VAL A 241 6.15 -1.72 3.49
C VAL A 241 6.92 -1.92 2.19
N GLY A 242 8.08 -2.57 2.30
CA GLY A 242 8.92 -2.96 1.16
C GLY A 242 8.52 -4.29 0.55
#